data_AF-A0A1V5QLX2-F1
#
_entry.id   AF-A0A1V5QLX2-F1
#
_cell.length_a   1.000
_cell.length_b   1.000
_cell.length_c   1.000
_cell.angle_alpha   90.00
_cell.angle_beta   90.00
_cell.angle_gamma   90.00
#
_symmetry.space_group_name_H-M   'P 1'
#
loop_
_entity.id
_entity.type
_entity.pdbx_description
1 polymer ?
#
loop_
_entity_poly.entity_id
_entity_poly.type
_entity_poly.pdbx_seq_one_letter_code
_entity_poly.pdbx_strand_id
1 'polypeptide(L)'
;MVARQVGSSDPAGLAERIRRAVAERPFELGDGRVIHMTLSIGFSPFPLGNQVPSLPWEKVVLLADRALYAVKRTGRNGWIGLDEGPAFDADILLASGGHPDIPGLLDQSVLHVVSSFPGVPKDAWI
;
A
#
# COMPACT_ATOMS: atom_id res chain seq x y z
N MET A 1 -4.53 5.85 0.56
CA MET A 1 -4.48 6.85 1.66
C MET A 1 -3.42 7.87 1.29
N VAL A 2 -3.69 9.17 1.44
CA VAL A 2 -2.67 10.21 1.27
C VAL A 2 -2.37 10.80 2.63
N ALA A 3 -1.13 10.68 3.09
CA ALA A 3 -0.65 11.31 4.30
C ALA A 3 0.54 12.20 3.94
N ARG A 4 0.47 13.47 4.30
CA ARG A 4 1.58 14.42 4.15
C ARG A 4 2.21 14.61 5.53
N GLN A 5 3.49 14.27 5.69
CA GLN A 5 4.21 14.48 6.94
C GLN A 5 5.61 15.06 6.71
N VAL A 6 6.11 15.75 7.74
CA VAL A 6 7.47 16.30 7.84
C VAL A 6 8.27 15.39 8.79
N GLY A 7 9.30 14.70 8.28
CA GLY A 7 10.20 13.82 9.07
C GLY A 7 10.34 12.38 8.54
N SER A 8 11.18 11.54 9.19
CA SER A 8 11.35 10.12 8.86
C SER A 8 10.16 9.29 9.37
N SER A 9 9.03 9.35 8.67
CA SER A 9 7.85 8.57 9.07
C SER A 9 7.99 7.11 8.63
N ASP A 10 7.77 6.19 9.56
CA ASP A 10 7.47 4.78 9.27
C ASP A 10 6.03 4.66 8.73
N PRO A 11 5.83 4.48 7.41
CA PRO A 11 4.49 4.43 6.82
C PRO A 11 3.70 3.20 7.29
N ALA A 12 4.40 2.10 7.57
CA ALA A 12 3.80 0.87 8.09
C ALA A 12 3.25 1.08 9.50
N GLY A 13 4.02 1.73 10.38
CA GLY A 13 3.56 2.10 11.73
C GLY A 13 2.34 3.03 11.71
N LEU A 14 2.29 4.00 10.80
CA LEU A 14 1.10 4.86 10.63
C LEU A 14 -0.12 4.06 10.14
N ALA A 15 0.06 3.18 9.15
CA ALA A 15 -1.00 2.33 8.62
C ALA A 15 -1.56 1.40 9.72
N GLU A 16 -0.70 0.77 10.51
CA GLU A 16 -1.13 -0.12 11.60
C GLU A 16 -1.91 0.64 12.68
N ARG A 17 -1.47 1.85 13.05
CA ARG A 17 -2.18 2.70 14.00
C ARG A 17 -3.59 3.05 13.52
N ILE A 18 -3.74 3.42 12.24
CA ILE A 18 -5.04 3.75 11.65
C ILE A 18 -5.94 2.50 11.62
N ARG A 19 -5.40 1.35 11.18
CA ARG A 19 -6.13 0.07 11.12
C ARG A 19 -6.67 -0.32 12.50
N ARG A 20 -5.83 -0.27 13.55
CA ARG A 20 -6.25 -0.56 14.93
C ARG A 20 -7.31 0.42 15.43
N ALA A 21 -7.08 1.72 15.25
CA ALA A 21 -8.01 2.74 15.71
C ALA A 21 -9.42 2.58 15.14
N VAL A 22 -9.55 2.07 13.91
CA VAL A 22 -10.85 1.77 13.30
C VAL A 22 -11.39 0.40 13.76
N ALA A 23 -10.55 -0.62 13.83
CA ALA A 23 -10.99 -1.97 14.22
C ALA A 23 -11.43 -2.06 15.70
N GLU A 24 -10.84 -1.26 16.58
CA GLU A 24 -11.09 -1.27 18.02
C GLU A 24 -12.24 -0.36 18.46
N ARG A 25 -12.74 0.51 17.57
CA ARG A 25 -13.79 1.48 17.90
C ARG A 25 -15.14 1.08 17.29
N PRO A 26 -16.16 0.76 18.11
CA PRO A 26 -17.52 0.66 17.63
C PRO A 26 -18.00 2.01 17.07
N PHE A 27 -18.78 1.97 15.99
CA PHE A 27 -19.43 3.15 15.42
C PHE A 27 -20.90 3.18 15.82
N GLU A 28 -21.33 4.24 16.50
CA GLU A 28 -22.72 4.48 16.87
C GLU A 28 -23.47 5.19 15.73
N LEU A 29 -24.63 4.66 15.33
CA LEU A 29 -25.43 5.17 14.22
C LEU A 29 -26.49 6.21 14.64
N GLY A 30 -26.51 6.62 15.92
CA GLY A 30 -27.43 7.64 16.45
C GLY A 30 -28.83 7.14 16.82
N ASP A 31 -29.18 5.89 16.48
CA ASP A 31 -30.43 5.22 16.83
C ASP A 31 -30.25 4.07 17.85
N GLY A 32 -29.14 4.11 18.59
CA GLY A 32 -28.74 3.06 19.54
C GLY A 32 -28.10 1.83 18.90
N ARG A 33 -28.02 1.75 17.55
CA ARG A 33 -27.27 0.68 16.89
C ARG A 33 -25.78 0.96 16.89
N VAL A 34 -25.02 -0.11 17.08
CA VAL A 34 -23.56 -0.13 17.04
C VAL A 34 -23.10 -1.05 15.92
N ILE A 35 -22.20 -0.58 15.06
CA ILE A 35 -21.55 -1.39 14.04
C ILE A 35 -20.06 -1.51 14.32
N HIS A 36 -19.52 -2.71 14.07
CA HIS A 36 -18.09 -2.95 14.06
C HIS A 36 -17.63 -3.02 12.61
N MET A 37 -16.61 -2.23 12.29
CA MET A 37 -16.04 -2.20 10.95
C MET A 37 -14.53 -2.29 11.03
N THR A 38 -13.94 -2.81 9.96
CA THR A 38 -12.50 -2.80 9.76
C THR A 38 -12.21 -2.10 8.44
N LEU A 39 -10.95 -1.76 8.21
CA LEU A 39 -10.51 -1.17 6.94
C LEU A 39 -9.31 -1.91 6.38
N SER A 40 -9.07 -1.73 5.09
CA SER A 40 -7.90 -2.22 4.36
C SER A 40 -7.12 -1.01 3.86
N ILE A 41 -5.79 -1.02 4.00
CA ILE A 41 -4.94 0.11 3.60
C ILE A 41 -3.90 -0.35 2.56
N GLY A 42 -3.87 0.33 1.43
CA GLY A 42 -2.73 0.31 0.51
C GLY A 42 -1.99 1.64 0.55
N PHE A 43 -0.65 1.58 0.52
CA PHE A 43 0.20 2.77 0.46
C PHE A 43 1.44 2.55 -0.40
N SER A 44 2.04 3.66 -0.84
CA SER A 44 3.35 3.72 -1.49
C SER A 44 3.93 5.12 -1.22
N PRO A 45 5.24 5.25 -0.91
CA PRO A 45 5.85 6.54 -0.60
C PRO A 45 5.94 7.44 -1.84
N PHE A 46 5.86 8.76 -1.62
CA PHE A 46 6.11 9.76 -2.64
C PHE A 46 7.13 10.79 -2.10
N PRO A 47 8.22 11.06 -2.84
CA PRO A 47 8.65 10.37 -4.06
C PRO A 47 8.97 8.89 -3.79
N LEU A 48 8.77 8.05 -4.81
CA LEU A 48 9.27 6.67 -4.83
C LEU A 48 10.55 6.65 -5.64
N GLY A 49 11.66 6.18 -5.09
CA GLY A 49 12.96 6.42 -5.68
C GLY A 49 13.54 7.77 -5.27
N ASN A 50 14.87 7.82 -5.19
CA ASN A 50 15.65 9.07 -5.20
C ASN A 50 16.19 9.42 -6.60
N GLN A 51 15.55 8.94 -7.67
CA GLN A 51 15.97 9.15 -9.06
C GLN A 51 15.43 10.47 -9.65
N VAL A 52 16.15 11.01 -10.64
CA VAL A 52 15.75 12.19 -11.42
C VAL A 52 15.74 11.82 -12.91
N PRO A 53 14.60 11.95 -13.63
CA PRO A 53 13.31 12.41 -13.13
C PRO A 53 12.67 11.39 -12.17
N SER A 54 11.93 11.89 -11.18
CA SER A 54 11.22 11.02 -10.24
C SER A 54 10.00 10.38 -10.89
N LEU A 55 9.53 9.28 -10.31
CA LEU A 55 8.30 8.64 -10.74
C LEU A 55 7.11 9.60 -10.60
N PRO A 56 6.25 9.76 -11.63
CA PRO A 56 5.04 10.58 -11.54
C PRO A 56 4.13 10.14 -10.39
N TRP A 57 3.47 11.10 -9.73
CA TRP A 57 2.63 10.81 -8.57
C TRP A 57 1.47 9.86 -8.91
N GLU A 58 0.98 9.88 -10.16
CA GLU A 58 -0.07 9.00 -10.66
C GLU A 58 0.35 7.53 -10.57
N LYS A 59 1.63 7.23 -10.84
CA LYS A 59 2.18 5.88 -10.72
C LYS A 59 2.26 5.45 -9.26
N VAL A 60 2.64 6.35 -8.35
CA VAL A 60 2.64 6.06 -6.91
C VAL A 60 1.23 5.78 -6.40
N VAL A 61 0.23 6.54 -6.84
CA VAL A 61 -1.18 6.28 -6.52
C VAL A 61 -1.65 4.93 -7.07
N LEU A 62 -1.25 4.59 -8.29
CA LEU A 62 -1.54 3.27 -8.86
C LEU A 62 -0.95 2.14 -8.02
N LEU A 63 0.31 2.26 -7.56
CA LEU A 63 0.93 1.27 -6.68
C LEU A 63 0.19 1.16 -5.33
N ALA A 64 -0.18 2.29 -4.73
CA ALA A 64 -0.97 2.30 -3.51
C ALA A 64 -2.35 1.62 -3.69
N ASP A 65 -3.00 1.79 -4.84
CA ASP A 65 -4.26 1.11 -5.16
C ASP A 65 -4.07 -0.40 -5.36
N ARG A 66 -3.00 -0.82 -6.05
CA ARG A 66 -2.65 -2.25 -6.18
C ARG A 66 -2.40 -2.91 -4.83
N ALA A 67 -1.66 -2.23 -3.95
CA ALA A 67 -1.46 -2.69 -2.59
C ALA A 67 -2.78 -2.80 -1.82
N LEU A 68 -3.71 -1.83 -1.96
CA LEU A 68 -5.02 -1.88 -1.32
C LEU A 68 -5.84 -3.08 -1.80
N TYR A 69 -5.82 -3.36 -3.11
CA TYR A 69 -6.53 -4.48 -3.69
C TYR A 69 -5.94 -5.82 -3.23
N ALA A 70 -4.61 -5.91 -3.13
CA ALA A 70 -3.93 -7.07 -2.58
C ALA A 70 -4.35 -7.34 -1.12
N VAL A 71 -4.51 -6.32 -0.28
CA VAL A 71 -5.03 -6.49 1.09
C VAL A 71 -6.42 -7.11 1.08
N LYS A 72 -7.30 -6.61 0.21
CA LYS A 72 -8.69 -7.11 0.11
C LYS A 72 -8.75 -8.58 -0.27
N ARG A 73 -7.76 -9.07 -1.03
CA ARG A 73 -7.64 -10.48 -1.45
C ARG A 73 -6.90 -11.36 -0.46
N THR A 74 -5.95 -10.78 0.29
CA THR A 74 -5.16 -11.48 1.30
C THR A 74 -5.92 -11.74 2.60
N GLY A 75 -7.03 -11.03 2.85
CA GLY A 75 -7.89 -11.26 4.02
C GLY A 75 -8.63 -10.04 4.56
N ARG A 76 -8.41 -8.84 3.99
CA ARG A 76 -8.90 -7.55 4.52
C ARG A 76 -8.28 -7.27 5.91
N ASN A 77 -8.82 -6.27 6.63
CA ASN A 77 -8.38 -5.85 7.98
C ASN A 77 -6.85 -5.85 8.17
N GLY A 78 -6.15 -5.20 7.25
CA GLY A 78 -4.69 -5.24 7.18
C GLY A 78 -4.15 -4.11 6.31
N TRP A 79 -2.86 -4.12 6.09
CA TRP A 79 -2.19 -3.18 5.19
C TRP A 79 -1.08 -3.84 4.40
N ILE A 80 -0.88 -3.35 3.19
CA ILE A 80 0.26 -3.67 2.32
C ILE A 80 0.80 -2.34 1.80
N GLY A 81 2.13 -2.22 1.77
CA GLY A 81 2.86 -1.13 1.15
C GLY A 81 3.76 -1.65 0.03
N LEU A 82 3.84 -0.88 -1.06
CA LEU A 82 4.84 -1.08 -2.10
C LEU A 82 5.87 0.04 -2.03
N ASP A 83 7.13 -0.35 -1.87
CA ASP A 83 8.29 0.52 -1.73
C ASP A 83 9.35 0.20 -2.79
N GLU A 84 10.37 1.04 -2.89
CA GLU A 84 11.52 0.79 -3.77
C GLU A 84 12.25 -0.48 -3.32
N GLY A 85 12.52 -1.36 -4.29
CA GLY A 85 13.41 -2.48 -4.08
C GLY A 85 14.86 -2.10 -4.39
N PRO A 86 15.83 -2.98 -4.06
CA PRO A 86 17.25 -2.74 -4.36
C PRO A 86 17.57 -2.53 -5.84
N ALA A 87 16.75 -3.06 -6.75
CA ALA A 87 16.88 -2.90 -8.19
C ALA A 87 15.89 -1.86 -8.76
N PHE A 88 15.43 -0.92 -7.92
CA PHE A 88 14.45 0.08 -8.35
C PHE A 88 14.97 0.91 -9.52
N ASP A 89 14.16 0.98 -10.56
CA ASP A 89 14.37 1.81 -11.74
C ASP A 89 13.02 2.39 -12.17
N ALA A 90 12.92 3.72 -12.13
CA ALA A 90 11.72 4.44 -12.51
C ALA A 90 11.32 4.16 -13.97
N ASP A 91 12.27 3.93 -14.87
CA ASP A 91 11.99 3.68 -16.29
C ASP A 91 11.22 2.37 -16.50
N ILE A 92 11.49 1.33 -15.67
CA ILE A 92 10.74 0.07 -15.71
C ILE A 92 9.25 0.29 -15.35
N LEU A 93 8.98 1.12 -14.34
CA LEU A 93 7.62 1.47 -13.91
C LEU A 93 6.92 2.45 -14.87
N LEU A 94 7.68 3.33 -15.52
CA LEU A 94 7.18 4.22 -16.56
C LEU A 94 6.77 3.45 -17.80
N ALA A 95 7.59 2.47 -18.22
CA ALA A 95 7.30 1.58 -19.35
C ALA A 95 6.14 0.62 -19.08
N SER A 96 5.90 0.27 -17.80
CA SER A 96 4.70 -0.45 -17.40
C SER A 96 3.47 0.38 -17.75
N GLY A 97 2.45 -0.18 -18.40
CA GLY A 97 1.23 0.58 -18.75
C GLY A 97 0.37 0.95 -17.54
N GLY A 98 -0.96 0.96 -17.71
CA GLY A 98 -1.91 1.12 -16.59
C GLY A 98 -2.00 -0.10 -15.65
N HIS A 99 -1.37 -1.22 -16.04
CA HIS A 99 -1.34 -2.48 -15.29
C HIS A 99 0.11 -2.95 -15.13
N PRO A 100 0.85 -2.44 -14.13
CA PRO A 100 2.18 -2.96 -13.81
C PRO A 100 2.08 -4.40 -13.33
N ASP A 101 2.99 -5.25 -13.81
CA ASP A 101 3.16 -6.63 -13.35
C ASP A 101 3.84 -6.63 -11.97
N ILE A 102 3.04 -6.43 -10.92
CA ILE A 102 3.55 -6.38 -9.54
C ILE A 102 4.33 -7.66 -9.18
N PRO A 103 3.85 -8.88 -9.48
CA PRO A 103 4.62 -10.10 -9.24
C PRO A 103 5.99 -10.08 -9.91
N GLY A 104 6.07 -9.69 -11.20
CA GLY A 104 7.33 -9.58 -11.92
C GLY A 104 8.28 -8.54 -11.31
N LEU A 105 7.76 -7.39 -10.90
CA LEU A 105 8.55 -6.32 -10.28
C LEU A 105 9.07 -6.71 -8.88
N LEU A 106 8.31 -7.50 -8.13
CA LEU A 106 8.76 -8.08 -6.85
C LEU A 106 9.80 -9.17 -7.07
N ASP A 107 9.57 -10.09 -8.01
CA ASP A 107 10.51 -11.17 -8.34
C ASP A 107 11.85 -10.60 -8.85
N GLN A 108 11.83 -9.46 -9.56
CA GLN A 108 13.04 -8.73 -10.03
C GLN A 108 13.64 -7.78 -8.98
N SER A 109 13.07 -7.69 -7.78
CA SER A 109 13.50 -6.76 -6.72
C SER A 109 13.48 -5.28 -7.14
N VAL A 110 12.69 -4.93 -8.15
CA VAL A 110 12.43 -3.52 -8.54
C VAL A 110 11.54 -2.87 -7.49
N LEU A 111 10.54 -3.61 -7.01
CA LEU A 111 9.70 -3.23 -5.88
C LEU A 111 9.99 -4.13 -4.68
N HIS A 112 9.76 -3.59 -3.50
CA HIS A 112 9.72 -4.33 -2.24
C HIS A 112 8.32 -4.22 -1.63
N VAL A 113 7.87 -5.31 -0.99
CA VAL A 113 6.57 -5.36 -0.31
C VAL A 113 6.76 -5.35 1.20
N VAL A 114 6.04 -4.46 1.88
CA VAL A 114 5.88 -4.48 3.34
C VAL A 114 4.43 -4.79 3.68
N SER A 115 4.16 -5.60 4.69
CA SER A 115 2.77 -5.93 5.03
C SER A 115 2.55 -6.27 6.50
N SER A 116 1.29 -6.15 6.94
CA SER A 116 0.82 -6.67 8.23
C SER A 116 0.62 -8.20 8.23
N PHE A 117 0.70 -8.85 7.08
CA PHE A 117 0.48 -10.28 6.93
C PHE A 117 1.82 -11.03 7.01
N PRO A 118 1.84 -12.31 7.44
CA PRO A 118 3.05 -13.14 7.40
C PRO A 118 3.63 -13.32 6.00
N GLY A 119 2.81 -13.13 4.96
CA GLY A 119 3.20 -13.11 3.56
C GLY A 119 2.02 -12.66 2.68
N VAL A 120 2.34 -12.15 1.49
CA VAL A 120 1.33 -11.76 0.48
C VAL A 120 1.36 -12.82 -0.64
N PRO A 121 0.27 -13.56 -0.86
CA PRO A 121 0.27 -14.65 -1.84
C PRO A 121 0.28 -14.08 -3.28
N LYS A 122 0.86 -14.83 -4.23
CA LYS A 122 1.08 -14.33 -5.60
C LYS A 122 -0.22 -13.98 -6.34
N ASP A 123 -1.32 -14.67 -6.04
CA ASP A 123 -2.66 -14.44 -6.60
C ASP A 123 -3.33 -13.17 -6.06
N ALA A 124 -2.82 -12.58 -4.98
CA ALA A 124 -3.30 -11.29 -4.47
C ALA A 124 -3.12 -10.15 -5.49
N TRP A 125 -2.25 -10.32 -6.49
CA TRP A 125 -1.88 -9.28 -7.46
C TRP A 125 -2.55 -9.40 -8.84
N ILE A 126 -3.33 -10.47 -9.09
CA ILE A 126 -3.86 -10.82 -10.42
C ILE A 126 -4.99 -9.91 -10.91
#